data_AF-A0AAD7FUC0-F1
#
_entry.id   AF-A0AAD7FUC0-F1
#
_cell.length_a   1.000
_cell.length_b   1.000
_cell.length_c   1.000
_cell.angle_alpha   90.00
_cell.angle_beta   90.00
_cell.angle_gamma   90.00
#
_symmetry.space_group_name_H-M   'P 1'
#
loop_
_entity.id
_entity.type
_entity.pdbx_description
1 polymer ?
#
loop_
_entity_poly.entity_id
_entity_poly.type
_entity_poly.pdbx_seq_one_letter_code
_entity_poly.pdbx_strand_id
1 'polypeptide(L)'
;ITWLVETKSSTIVEHFTFTLNHQARRQDLSAQTVHVLAHFVYGNSTRNIVIADLQGTPAHLGGRDVLVLFDPMTHTPKGDSGIGDFGVQDIESFIRDHKCADVCRALGL
;
A
#
# COMPACT_ATOMS: atom_id res chain seq x y z
N ILE A 1 -3.28 2.27 -29.80
CA ILE A 1 -2.26 2.10 -28.73
C ILE A 1 -2.27 3.37 -27.92
N THR A 2 -2.44 3.27 -26.61
CA THR A 2 -2.56 4.41 -25.69
C THR A 2 -1.57 4.20 -24.55
N TRP A 3 -0.91 5.26 -24.10
CA TRP A 3 0.10 5.24 -23.04
C TRP A 3 -0.38 6.08 -21.85
N LEU A 4 -0.05 5.64 -20.64
CA LEU A 4 -0.15 6.44 -19.42
C LEU A 4 1.19 7.14 -19.18
N VAL A 5 1.16 8.40 -18.77
CA VAL A 5 2.35 9.22 -18.53
C VAL A 5 2.19 9.95 -17.22
N GLU A 6 3.22 9.91 -16.37
CA GLU A 6 3.30 10.64 -15.11
C GLU A 6 4.59 11.47 -15.02
N THR A 7 4.70 12.28 -13.97
CA THR A 7 5.91 13.07 -13.73
C THR A 7 7.05 12.13 -13.32
N LYS A 8 8.21 12.28 -13.97
CA LYS A 8 9.39 11.49 -13.61
C LYS A 8 9.84 11.80 -12.18
N SER A 9 9.75 10.79 -11.32
CA SER A 9 10.21 10.85 -9.94
C SER A 9 11.72 10.57 -9.79
N SER A 10 12.22 10.69 -8.56
CA SER A 10 13.59 10.28 -8.18
C SER A 10 13.86 8.81 -8.53
N THR A 11 15.13 8.47 -8.78
CA THR A 11 15.54 7.10 -9.17
C THR A 11 15.56 6.11 -8.00
N ILE A 12 15.37 6.57 -6.77
CA ILE A 12 15.36 5.72 -5.58
C ILE A 12 13.92 5.28 -5.32
N VAL A 13 13.68 3.97 -5.39
CA VAL A 13 12.39 3.35 -5.09
C VAL A 13 12.51 2.53 -3.82
N GLU A 14 11.61 2.78 -2.88
CA GLU A 14 11.43 1.97 -1.67
C GLU A 14 10.16 1.13 -1.82
N HIS A 15 10.29 -0.19 -1.68
CA HIS A 15 9.14 -1.11 -1.62
C HIS A 15 8.78 -1.39 -0.17
N PHE A 16 7.50 -1.27 0.15
CA PHE A 16 6.94 -1.50 1.49
C PHE A 16 6.10 -2.77 1.54
N THR A 17 5.23 -2.97 0.55
CA THR A 17 4.49 -4.22 0.35
C THR A 17 4.73 -4.75 -1.05
N PHE A 18 4.50 -6.04 -1.24
CA PHE A 18 4.47 -6.68 -2.55
C PHE A 18 3.03 -7.08 -2.87
N THR A 19 2.76 -7.46 -4.12
CA THR A 19 1.43 -7.86 -4.56
C THR A 19 0.84 -9.01 -3.73
N LEU A 20 1.62 -10.07 -3.46
CA LEU A 20 1.15 -11.29 -2.78
C LEU A 20 1.72 -11.46 -1.37
N ASN A 21 2.41 -10.43 -0.84
CA ASN A 21 3.08 -10.51 0.45
C ASN A 21 3.04 -9.14 1.14
N HIS A 22 2.27 -9.08 2.22
CA HIS A 22 2.02 -7.86 2.98
C HIS A 22 2.80 -7.77 4.29
N GLN A 23 3.81 -8.64 4.48
CA GLN A 23 4.64 -8.64 5.68
C GLN A 23 5.55 -7.40 5.72
N ALA A 24 5.52 -6.71 6.86
CA ALA A 24 6.43 -5.59 7.09
C ALA A 24 7.88 -6.07 7.22
N ARG A 25 8.72 -5.73 6.23
CA ARG A 25 10.17 -6.01 6.27
C ARG A 25 10.95 -4.95 7.05
N ARG A 26 10.46 -3.71 7.05
CA ARG A 26 11.01 -2.61 7.83
C ARG A 26 10.05 -2.23 8.95
N GLN A 27 10.62 -1.74 10.06
CA GLN A 27 9.87 -1.34 11.25
C GLN A 27 10.05 0.14 11.58
N ASP A 28 10.66 0.93 10.70
CA ASP A 28 10.71 2.39 10.87
C ASP A 28 9.33 3.03 10.73
N LEU A 29 9.18 4.26 11.22
CA LEU A 29 7.89 4.96 11.23
C LEU A 29 7.31 5.17 9.83
N SER A 30 8.15 5.38 8.81
CA SER A 30 7.68 5.52 7.42
C SER A 30 7.03 4.22 6.96
N ALA A 31 7.72 3.09 7.15
CA ALA A 31 7.17 1.78 6.82
C ALA A 31 5.89 1.46 7.59
N GLN A 32 5.88 1.69 8.90
CA GLN A 32 4.68 1.49 9.72
C GLN A 32 3.51 2.35 9.22
N THR A 33 3.76 3.61 8.83
CA THR A 33 2.72 4.50 8.28
C THR A 33 2.14 3.96 6.98
N VAL A 34 2.97 3.40 6.09
CA VAL A 34 2.50 2.79 4.83
C VAL A 34 1.67 1.52 5.09
N HIS A 35 2.09 0.67 6.03
CA HIS A 35 1.29 -0.51 6.41
C HIS A 35 -0.02 -0.16 7.12
N VAL A 36 -0.01 0.91 7.92
CA VAL A 36 -1.22 1.48 8.54
C VAL A 36 -2.17 2.00 7.48
N LEU A 37 -1.68 2.66 6.42
CA LEU A 37 -2.50 3.11 5.31
C LEU A 37 -3.23 1.93 4.64
N ALA A 38 -2.53 0.80 4.42
CA ALA A 38 -3.16 -0.41 3.89
C ALA A 38 -4.27 -0.95 4.81
N HIS A 39 -4.02 -1.00 6.11
CA HIS A 39 -5.02 -1.42 7.09
C HIS A 39 -6.21 -0.45 7.17
N PHE A 40 -5.96 0.85 7.11
CA PHE A 40 -6.98 1.88 7.09
C PHE A 40 -7.90 1.73 5.87
N VAL A 41 -7.34 1.54 4.67
CA VAL A 41 -8.15 1.34 3.46
C VAL A 41 -9.00 0.08 3.55
N TYR A 42 -8.44 -1.01 4.09
CA TYR A 42 -9.20 -2.24 4.32
C TYR A 42 -10.37 -2.02 5.29
N GLY A 43 -10.13 -1.40 6.45
CA GLY A 43 -11.19 -1.10 7.42
C GLY A 43 -12.26 -0.15 6.84
N ASN A 44 -11.84 0.96 6.23
CA ASN A 44 -12.71 2.02 5.73
C ASN A 44 -13.52 1.59 4.49
N SER A 45 -13.03 0.62 3.71
CA SER A 45 -13.76 0.03 2.57
C SER A 45 -14.77 -1.05 2.98
N THR A 46 -15.13 -1.14 4.27
CA THR A 46 -15.94 -2.23 4.82
C THR A 46 -15.32 -3.60 4.49
N ARG A 47 -13.99 -3.68 4.59
CA ARG A 47 -13.21 -4.91 4.39
C ARG A 47 -13.24 -5.47 2.98
N ASN A 48 -13.42 -4.62 1.97
CA ASN A 48 -13.51 -5.04 0.57
C ASN A 48 -12.28 -4.69 -0.26
N ILE A 49 -11.50 -3.68 0.12
CA ILE A 49 -10.36 -3.21 -0.68
C ILE A 49 -9.09 -3.34 0.15
N VAL A 50 -8.12 -4.08 -0.36
CA VAL A 50 -6.73 -4.04 0.12
C VAL A 50 -5.91 -3.31 -0.91
N ILE A 51 -5.13 -2.32 -0.49
CA ILE A 51 -4.08 -1.74 -1.33
C ILE A 51 -2.78 -2.54 -1.14
N ALA A 52 -2.15 -2.86 -2.27
CA ALA A 52 -0.98 -3.73 -2.36
C ALA A 52 0.10 -3.08 -3.23
N ASP A 53 1.27 -3.72 -3.28
CA ASP A 53 2.44 -3.23 -4.02
C ASP A 53 2.77 -1.75 -3.73
N LEU A 54 2.67 -1.38 -2.45
CA LEU A 54 2.95 -0.03 -2.01
C LEU A 54 4.44 0.21 -2.10
N GLN A 55 4.80 1.00 -3.09
CA GLN A 55 6.14 1.49 -3.35
C GLN A 55 6.10 3.01 -3.45
N GLY A 56 7.25 3.63 -3.15
CA GLY A 56 7.33 5.07 -3.21
C GLY A 56 8.74 5.59 -3.30
N THR A 57 8.83 6.89 -3.49
CA THR A 57 10.11 7.60 -3.58
C THR A 57 10.13 8.78 -2.62
N PRO A 58 11.20 8.96 -1.83
CA PRO A 58 11.38 10.16 -1.04
C PRO A 58 11.48 11.39 -1.96
N ALA A 59 10.76 12.45 -1.62
CA ALA A 59 10.76 13.71 -2.35
C ALA A 59 10.71 14.89 -1.38
N HIS A 60 11.14 16.06 -1.86
CA HIS A 60 11.00 17.32 -1.13
C HIS A 60 9.97 18.20 -1.83
N LEU A 61 8.75 18.26 -1.28
CA LEU A 61 7.63 18.98 -1.87
C LEU A 61 7.12 20.05 -0.91
N GLY A 62 7.04 21.30 -1.38
CA GLY A 62 6.49 22.41 -0.58
C GLY A 62 7.27 22.68 0.72
N GLY A 63 8.59 22.49 0.73
CA GLY A 63 9.42 22.69 1.92
C GLY A 63 9.39 21.54 2.93
N ARG A 64 8.85 20.37 2.55
CA ARG A 64 8.71 19.21 3.43
C ARG A 64 9.23 17.95 2.75
N ASP A 65 9.85 17.08 3.56
CA ASP A 65 10.18 15.73 3.13
C ASP A 65 8.93 14.86 3.17
N VAL A 66 8.63 14.23 2.03
CA VAL A 66 7.45 13.38 1.83
C VAL A 66 7.85 12.08 1.15
N LEU A 67 7.01 11.07 1.31
CA LEU A 67 7.06 9.85 0.52
C LEU A 67 5.94 9.91 -0.53
N VAL A 68 6.30 9.95 -1.81
CA VAL A 68 5.33 9.88 -2.91
C VAL A 68 5.14 8.42 -3.29
N LEU A 69 3.97 7.88 -3.01
CA LEU A 69 3.58 6.54 -3.44
C LEU A 69 3.10 6.57 -4.89
N PHE A 70 3.43 5.54 -5.65
CA PHE A 70 3.03 5.38 -7.05
C PHE A 70 2.75 3.91 -7.36
N ASP A 71 2.07 3.67 -8.49
CA ASP A 71 1.66 2.33 -8.95
C ASP A 71 1.02 1.42 -7.89
N PRO A 72 0.06 1.89 -7.06
CA PRO A 72 -0.59 1.00 -6.11
C PRO A 72 -1.43 -0.04 -6.86
N MET A 73 -1.38 -1.27 -6.38
CA MET A 73 -2.34 -2.31 -6.77
C MET A 73 -3.50 -2.37 -5.77
N THR A 74 -4.61 -2.95 -6.20
CA THR A 74 -5.76 -3.20 -5.32
C THR A 74 -6.24 -4.65 -5.45
N HIS A 75 -6.68 -5.21 -4.33
CA HIS A 75 -7.43 -6.46 -4.29
C HIS A 75 -8.87 -6.16 -3.92
N THR A 76 -9.82 -6.64 -4.71
CA THR A 76 -11.26 -6.47 -4.49
C THR A 76 -11.98 -7.81 -4.52
N PRO A 77 -13.19 -7.97 -3.97
CA PRO A 77 -13.82 -9.29 -3.91
C PRO A 77 -14.13 -9.86 -5.31
N LYS A 78 -14.25 -9.00 -6.32
CA LYS A 78 -14.55 -9.37 -7.70
C LYS A 78 -13.31 -9.63 -8.56
N GLY A 79 -12.14 -9.20 -8.13
CA GLY A 79 -10.93 -9.35 -8.96
C GLY A 79 -10.92 -8.43 -10.19
N ASP A 80 -11.67 -7.31 -10.17
CA ASP A 80 -11.95 -6.50 -11.37
C ASP A 80 -11.42 -5.06 -11.29
N SER A 81 -10.59 -4.72 -10.30
CA SER A 81 -10.02 -3.37 -10.16
C SER A 81 -8.78 -3.09 -11.01
N GLY A 82 -8.15 -4.13 -11.59
CA GLY A 82 -6.98 -3.98 -12.45
C GLY A 82 -6.23 -5.29 -12.73
N ILE A 83 -5.17 -5.22 -13.53
CA ILE A 83 -4.38 -6.39 -13.98
C ILE A 83 -3.72 -7.16 -12.82
N GLY A 84 -3.50 -6.50 -11.68
CA GLY A 84 -2.92 -7.08 -10.47
C GLY A 84 -3.94 -7.42 -9.37
N ASP A 85 -5.23 -7.43 -9.67
CA ASP A 85 -6.28 -7.79 -8.71
C ASP A 85 -6.48 -9.31 -8.67
N PHE A 86 -5.92 -9.95 -7.64
CA PHE A 86 -6.03 -11.38 -7.38
C PHE A 86 -7.23 -11.77 -6.49
N GLY A 87 -8.11 -10.82 -6.21
CA GLY A 87 -9.39 -11.11 -5.61
C GLY A 87 -9.33 -11.40 -4.10
N VAL A 88 -10.29 -12.20 -3.65
CA VAL A 88 -10.45 -12.62 -2.25
C VAL A 88 -9.21 -13.34 -1.70
N GLN A 89 -8.51 -14.11 -2.54
CA GLN A 89 -7.33 -14.86 -2.11
C GLN A 89 -6.25 -13.96 -1.52
N ASP A 90 -6.03 -12.77 -2.10
CA ASP A 90 -5.04 -11.83 -1.58
C ASP A 90 -5.57 -10.84 -0.55
N ILE A 91 -6.89 -10.67 -0.48
CA ILE A 91 -7.49 -10.08 0.72
C ILE A 91 -7.20 -10.98 1.94
N GLU A 92 -7.32 -12.30 1.79
CA GLU A 92 -6.99 -13.25 2.85
C GLU A 92 -5.49 -13.29 3.16
N SER A 93 -4.63 -13.13 2.15
CA SER A 93 -3.18 -13.04 2.34
C SER A 93 -2.81 -11.81 3.16
N PHE A 94 -3.42 -10.66 2.89
CA PHE A 94 -3.30 -9.45 3.70
C PHE A 94 -3.72 -9.67 5.15
N ILE A 95 -4.90 -10.25 5.40
CA ILE A 95 -5.40 -10.50 6.76
C ILE A 95 -4.44 -11.40 7.55
N ARG A 96 -3.89 -12.43 6.91
CA ARG A 96 -2.93 -13.36 7.51
C ARG A 96 -1.60 -12.68 7.84
N ASP A 97 -1.08 -11.90 6.90
CA ASP A 97 0.29 -11.37 6.94
C ASP A 97 0.39 -10.05 7.70
N HIS A 98 -0.67 -9.24 7.72
CA HIS A 98 -0.70 -7.98 8.45
C HIS A 98 -0.59 -8.22 9.96
N LYS A 99 0.27 -7.41 10.61
CA LYS A 99 0.39 -7.34 12.07
C LYS A 99 0.26 -5.89 12.47
N CYS A 100 -0.77 -5.59 13.26
CA CYS A 100 -1.00 -4.24 13.75
C CYS A 100 0.19 -3.75 14.59
N ALA A 101 0.80 -2.65 14.14
CA ALA A 101 1.73 -1.86 14.92
C ALA A 101 0.98 -0.98 15.94
N ASP A 102 1.72 -0.31 16.83
CA ASP A 102 1.13 0.59 17.83
C ASP A 102 0.33 1.74 17.17
N VAL A 103 0.79 2.19 15.99
CA VAL A 103 0.09 3.22 15.20
C VAL A 103 -1.28 2.73 14.69
N CYS A 104 -1.41 1.46 14.30
CA CYS A 104 -2.72 0.89 13.92
C CYS A 104 -3.70 0.99 15.10
N ARG A 105 -3.26 0.59 16.30
CA ARG A 105 -4.09 0.57 17.50
C ARG A 105 -4.44 1.99 17.95
N ALA A 106 -3.51 2.93 17.86
CA ALA A 106 -3.74 4.34 18.18
C ALA A 106 -4.81 4.99 17.28
N LEU A 107 -4.96 4.49 16.05
CA LEU A 107 -5.99 4.92 15.11
C LEU A 107 -7.31 4.16 15.23
N GLY A 108 -7.42 3.18 16.14
CA GLY A 108 -8.62 2.37 16.34
C GLY A 108 -8.95 1.45 15.17
N LEU A 109 -7.93 1.02 14.42
CA LEU A 109 -8.04 0.08 13.30
C LEU A 109 -8.09 -1.38 13.76
#